data_AF-A0A497MQ97-F1
#
_entry.id   AF-A0A497MQ97-F1
#
_cell.length_a   1.000
_cell.length_b   1.000
_cell.length_c   1.000
_cell.angle_alpha   90.00
_cell.angle_beta   90.00
_cell.angle_gamma   90.00
#
_symmetry.space_group_name_H-M   'P 1'
#
loop_
_entity.id
_entity.type
_entity.pdbx_description
1 polymer ?
#
loop_
_entity_poly.entity_id
_entity_poly.type
_entity_poly.pdbx_seq_one_letter_code
_entity_poly.pdbx_strand_id
1 'polypeptide(L)'
;MGKINVAIVGVGNCASSLIQGVHYYRNVKDDEKVPGLMHTVFGEYRIRDINFVAAFDVDPRKVGLDLAQAIFAEPNCTVKICDVPPLGVTVQPG
;
A
#
# COMPACT_ATOMS: atom_id res chain seq x y z
N MET A 1 -19.65 -7.73 -1.58
CA MET A 1 -18.61 -8.21 -0.64
C MET A 1 -17.84 -7.03 -0.07
N GLY A 2 -17.24 -7.21 1.11
CA GLY A 2 -16.53 -6.14 1.83
C GLY A 2 -15.08 -5.95 1.36
N LYS A 3 -14.50 -4.81 1.73
CA LYS A 3 -13.07 -4.53 1.57
C LYS A 3 -12.28 -5.11 2.76
N ILE A 4 -11.00 -5.42 2.55
CA ILE A 4 -10.05 -5.73 3.63
C ILE A 4 -9.49 -4.41 4.13
N ASN A 5 -9.90 -3.96 5.31
CA ASN A 5 -9.36 -2.76 5.93
C ASN A 5 -7.98 -3.06 6.54
N VAL A 6 -6.96 -2.36 6.04
CA VAL A 6 -5.56 -2.54 6.45
C VAL A 6 -5.06 -1.28 7.14
N ALA A 7 -4.45 -1.47 8.31
CA ALA A 7 -3.65 -0.45 8.99
C ALA A 7 -2.17 -0.76 8.81
N ILE A 8 -1.36 0.27 8.59
CA ILE A 8 0.11 0.16 8.49
C ILE A 8 0.73 0.71 9.77
N VAL A 9 1.62 -0.06 10.41
CA VAL A 9 2.45 0.40 11.52
C VAL A 9 3.90 0.35 11.06
N GLY A 10 4.53 1.52 10.93
CA GLY A 10 5.82 1.69 10.28
C GLY A 10 5.69 1.82 8.76
N VAL A 11 5.78 3.04 8.26
CA VAL A 11 5.67 3.38 6.83
C VAL A 11 7.05 3.29 6.17
N GLY A 12 7.67 2.10 6.26
CA GLY A 12 9.00 1.81 5.72
C GLY A 12 9.01 1.32 4.25
N ASN A 13 10.16 0.83 3.79
CA ASN A 13 10.30 0.24 2.44
C ASN A 13 9.33 -0.91 2.15
N CYS A 14 8.99 -1.74 3.16
CA CYS A 14 8.00 -2.80 3.02
C CYS A 14 6.59 -2.23 2.76
N ALA A 15 6.19 -1.19 3.51
CA ALA A 15 4.92 -0.52 3.30
C ALA A 15 4.88 0.14 1.92
N SER A 16 5.96 0.80 1.51
CA SER A 16 6.10 1.39 0.17
C SER A 16 5.93 0.36 -0.93
N SER A 17 6.60 -0.80 -0.83
CA SER A 17 6.51 -1.87 -1.84
C SER A 17 5.11 -2.50 -1.88
N LEU A 18 4.48 -2.69 -0.71
CA LEU A 18 3.12 -3.23 -0.60
C LEU A 18 2.09 -2.30 -1.24
N ILE A 19 2.09 -1.02 -0.87
CA ILE A 19 1.09 -0.03 -1.32
C ILE A 19 1.24 0.20 -2.83
N GLN A 20 2.47 0.29 -3.33
CA GLN A 20 2.73 0.33 -4.77
C GLN A 20 2.24 -0.94 -5.48
N GLY A 21 2.54 -2.13 -4.94
CA GLY A 21 2.12 -3.40 -5.52
C GLY A 21 0.59 -3.54 -5.60
N VAL A 22 -0.12 -3.17 -4.53
CA VAL A 22 -1.60 -3.15 -4.53
C VAL A 22 -2.12 -2.20 -5.62
N HIS A 23 -1.52 -1.02 -5.75
CA HIS A 23 -1.94 -0.06 -6.75
C HIS A 23 -1.66 -0.53 -8.19
N TYR A 24 -0.47 -1.07 -8.42
CA TYR A 24 0.00 -1.53 -9.72
C TYR A 24 -0.83 -2.72 -10.23
N TYR A 25 -1.14 -3.68 -9.37
CA TYR A 25 -1.85 -4.91 -9.73
C TYR A 25 -3.36 -4.86 -9.52
N ARG A 26 -3.97 -3.74 -9.11
CA ARG A 26 -5.43 -3.66 -8.81
C ARG A 26 -6.35 -4.06 -9.97
N ASN A 27 -5.88 -3.98 -11.21
CA ASN A 27 -6.67 -4.22 -12.41
C ASN A 27 -6.32 -5.52 -13.14
N VAL A 28 -5.45 -6.37 -12.56
CA VAL A 28 -5.14 -7.67 -13.16
C VAL A 28 -6.38 -8.55 -13.23
N LYS A 29 -6.40 -9.45 -14.22
CA LYS A 29 -7.49 -10.42 -14.33
C LYS A 29 -7.38 -11.48 -13.23
N ASP A 30 -8.51 -12.07 -12.90
CA ASP A 30 -8.63 -13.06 -11.81
C ASP A 30 -7.81 -14.35 -12.08
N ASP A 31 -7.44 -14.62 -13.33
CA ASP A 31 -6.63 -15.78 -13.77
C ASP A 31 -5.24 -15.40 -14.27
N GLU A 32 -4.85 -14.12 -14.16
CA GLU A 32 -3.57 -13.62 -14.63
C GLU A 32 -2.40 -14.12 -13.76
N LYS A 33 -1.31 -14.53 -14.40
CA LYS A 33 -0.09 -14.93 -13.67
C LYS A 33 0.75 -13.69 -13.37
N VAL A 34 0.76 -13.29 -12.10
CA VAL A 34 1.57 -12.18 -11.59
C VAL A 34 2.82 -12.72 -10.89
N PRO A 35 4.04 -12.34 -11.32
CA PRO A 35 5.26 -12.72 -10.61
C PRO A 35 5.24 -12.31 -9.14
N GLY A 36 5.55 -13.24 -8.24
CA GLY A 36 5.56 -13.01 -6.78
C GLY A 36 4.21 -13.21 -6.08
N LEU A 37 3.11 -13.43 -6.83
CA LEU A 37 1.82 -13.79 -6.26
C LEU A 37 1.44 -15.22 -6.65
N MET A 38 1.06 -16.02 -5.66
CA MET A 38 0.53 -17.37 -5.93
C MET A 38 -0.86 -17.32 -6.57
N HIS A 39 -1.69 -16.34 -6.18
CA HIS A 39 -3.04 -16.13 -6.68
C HIS A 39 -3.33 -14.63 -6.79
N THR A 40 -4.00 -14.20 -7.87
CA THR A 40 -4.53 -12.84 -8.02
C THR A 40 -5.88 -12.66 -7.31
N VAL A 41 -6.56 -13.77 -7.01
CA VAL A 41 -7.72 -13.86 -6.13
C VAL A 41 -7.41 -14.88 -5.02
N PHE A 42 -7.38 -14.43 -3.77
CA PHE A 42 -7.12 -15.29 -2.61
C PHE A 42 -8.42 -15.50 -1.82
N GLY A 43 -8.96 -16.71 -1.89
CA GLY A 43 -10.33 -16.98 -1.44
C GLY A 43 -11.31 -16.18 -2.29
N GLU A 44 -11.99 -15.22 -1.67
CA GLU A 44 -12.94 -14.33 -2.34
C GLU A 44 -12.39 -12.91 -2.59
N TYR A 45 -11.15 -12.65 -2.18
CA TYR A 45 -10.55 -11.31 -2.19
C TYR A 45 -9.59 -11.12 -3.35
N ARG A 46 -9.77 -10.03 -4.08
CA ARG A 46 -8.85 -9.55 -5.13
C ARG A 46 -7.84 -8.59 -4.52
N ILE A 47 -6.73 -8.37 -5.22
CA ILE A 47 -5.72 -7.38 -4.83
C ILE A 47 -6.35 -5.99 -4.58
N ARG A 48 -7.32 -5.59 -5.42
CA ARG A 48 -8.04 -4.31 -5.31
C ARG A 48 -8.93 -4.17 -4.06
N ASP A 49 -9.20 -5.28 -3.37
CA ASP A 49 -10.07 -5.27 -2.18
C ASP A 49 -9.29 -4.84 -0.93
N ILE A 50 -7.96 -4.74 -1.01
CA ILE A 50 -7.10 -4.16 0.03
C ILE A 50 -7.35 -2.65 0.11
N ASN A 51 -7.79 -2.21 1.28
CA ASN A 51 -8.18 -0.84 1.56
C ASN A 51 -7.38 -0.30 2.74
N PHE A 52 -6.39 0.54 2.47
CA PHE A 52 -5.62 1.18 3.53
C PHE A 52 -6.51 2.21 4.23
N VAL A 53 -6.66 2.10 5.56
CA VAL A 53 -7.56 2.94 6.36
C VAL A 53 -6.85 3.71 7.49
N ALA A 54 -5.64 3.30 7.84
CA ALA A 54 -4.84 3.94 8.88
C ALA A 54 -3.35 3.70 8.63
N ALA A 55 -2.53 4.63 9.08
CA ALA A 55 -1.08 4.50 9.05
C ALA A 55 -0.46 5.21 10.26
N PHE A 56 0.60 4.62 10.82
CA PHE A 56 1.32 5.14 11.97
C PHE A 56 2.84 5.11 11.72
N ASP A 57 3.53 6.17 12.08
CA ASP A 57 5.00 6.26 12.05
C ASP A 57 5.52 7.23 13.12
N VAL A 58 6.81 7.16 13.43
CA VAL A 58 7.49 8.07 14.37
C VAL A 58 8.34 9.12 13.65
N ASP A 59 8.63 8.91 12.36
CA ASP A 59 9.47 9.80 11.58
C ASP A 59 8.72 11.11 11.26
N PRO A 60 9.21 12.28 11.71
CA PRO A 60 8.54 13.56 11.46
C PRO A 60 8.46 13.92 9.98
N ARG A 61 9.26 13.29 9.10
CA ARG A 61 9.15 13.45 7.64
C ARG A 61 7.93 12.73 7.05
N LYS A 62 7.30 11.83 7.81
CA LYS A 62 6.17 10.99 7.37
C LYS A 62 4.87 11.36 8.07
N VAL A 63 4.93 11.65 9.37
CA VAL A 63 3.77 12.04 10.18
C VAL A 63 3.10 13.28 9.60
N GLY A 64 1.77 13.25 9.47
CA GLY A 64 0.96 14.33 8.91
C GLY A 64 0.86 14.34 7.38
N LEU A 65 1.65 13.54 6.67
CA LEU A 65 1.52 13.37 5.22
C LEU A 65 0.39 12.40 4.86
N ASP A 66 -0.12 12.50 3.64
CA ASP A 66 -0.91 11.42 3.06
C ASP A 66 -0.04 10.17 2.86
N LEU A 67 -0.61 9.00 3.09
CA LEU A 67 0.09 7.72 2.98
C LEU A 67 0.74 7.54 1.59
N ALA A 68 0.11 8.02 0.51
CA ALA A 68 0.69 7.96 -0.84
C ALA A 68 1.98 8.77 -0.98
N GLN A 69 2.16 9.82 -0.17
CA GLN A 69 3.37 10.64 -0.12
C GLN A 69 4.39 10.05 0.85
N ALA A 70 3.94 9.64 2.05
CA ALA A 70 4.80 9.12 3.11
C ALA A 70 5.59 7.88 2.68
N ILE A 71 5.04 7.03 1.81
CA ILE A 71 5.75 5.84 1.29
C ILE A 71 7.00 6.19 0.46
N PHE A 72 7.11 7.42 -0.05
CA PHE A 72 8.26 7.91 -0.81
C PHE A 72 9.13 8.88 -0.01
N ALA A 73 8.75 9.23 1.22
CA ALA A 73 9.55 10.08 2.08
C ALA A 73 10.81 9.33 2.57
N GLU A 74 11.95 10.01 2.56
CA GLU A 74 13.20 9.46 3.10
C GLU A 74 13.03 8.99 4.55
N PRO A 75 13.68 7.89 4.97
CA PRO A 75 14.75 7.18 4.26
C PRO A 75 14.24 6.01 3.40
N ASN A 76 12.95 5.98 3.04
CA ASN A 76 12.46 4.98 2.11
C ASN A 76 13.17 5.15 0.76
N CYS A 77 13.67 4.05 0.23
CA CYS A 77 14.53 4.00 -0.96
C CYS A 77 14.27 2.74 -1.80
N THR A 78 13.16 2.03 -1.55
CA THR A 78 12.73 0.92 -2.41
C THR A 78 12.46 1.41 -3.83
N VAL A 79 12.54 0.50 -4.80
CA VAL A 79 12.27 0.80 -6.20
C VAL A 79 10.86 1.35 -6.37
N LYS A 80 10.73 2.45 -7.12
CA LYS A 80 9.43 2.99 -7.52
C LYS A 80 8.93 2.27 -8.76
N ILE A 81 7.89 1.45 -8.61
CA ILE A 81 7.29 0.68 -9.71
C ILE A 81 6.03 1.35 -10.28
N CYS A 82 5.39 2.22 -9.51
CA CYS A 82 4.26 3.02 -9.98
C CYS A 82 4.09 4.31 -9.16
N ASP A 83 3.34 5.26 -9.70
CA ASP A 83 2.77 6.34 -8.90
C ASP A 83 1.58 5.83 -8.10
N VAL A 84 1.37 6.42 -6.92
CA VAL A 84 0.21 6.15 -6.07
C VAL A 84 -0.55 7.47 -5.90
N PRO A 85 -1.83 7.56 -6.34
CA PRO A 85 -2.63 8.75 -6.13
C PRO A 85 -2.93 8.93 -4.62
N PRO A 86 -3.32 10.14 -4.18
CA PRO A 86 -3.69 10.38 -2.79
C PRO A 86 -4.67 9.33 -2.28
N LEU A 87 -4.35 8.76 -1.11
CA LEU A 87 -5.17 7.69 -0.52
C LEU A 87 -6.20 8.25 0.47
N GLY A 88 -6.05 9.51 0.89
CA GLY A 88 -6.89 10.13 1.91
C GLY A 88 -6.61 9.59 3.32
N VAL A 89 -5.44 8.99 3.52
CA VAL A 89 -5.02 8.38 4.80
C VAL A 89 -3.85 9.16 5.33
N THR A 90 -4.09 10.01 6.33
CA THR A 90 -3.03 10.75 7.01
C THR A 90 -2.24 9.81 7.92
N VAL A 91 -0.91 9.84 7.84
CA VAL A 91 -0.03 9.13 8.76
C VAL A 91 -0.10 9.80 10.14
N GLN A 92 -0.51 9.04 11.14
CA GLN A 92 -0.63 9.49 12.52
C GLN A 92 0.68 9.22 13.30
N PRO A 93 0.95 9.98 14.38
CA PRO A 93 2.02 9.62 15.30
C PRO A 93 1.73 8.24 15.92
N GLY A 94 2.70 7.34 15.81
CA GLY A 94 2.68 6.00 16.41
C GLY A 94 3.42 5.88 17.73
#